data_AF-A0A062WR25-F1
#
_entry.id   AF-A0A062WR25-F1
#
_cell.length_a   1.000
_cell.length_b   1.000
_cell.length_c   1.000
_cell.angle_alpha   90.00
_cell.angle_beta   90.00
_cell.angle_gamma   90.00
#
_symmetry.space_group_name_H-M   'P 1'
#
loop_
_entity.id
_entity.type
_entity.pdbx_description
1 polymer ?
#
loop_
_entity_poly.entity_id
_entity_poly.type
_entity_poly.pdbx_seq_one_letter_code
_entity_poly.pdbx_strand_id
1 'polypeptide(L)'
;MVAAISASEARKTLFPLLEQVNADHTPVEIVSKRGNAVLVSKEDWDAIVETNYLLRTPANARRLMESVEQWRSGGAVERSPDPDG
;
A
#
# COMPACT_ATOMS: atom_id res chain seq x y z
N MET A 1 8.45 12.52 7.49
CA MET A 1 7.37 13.00 8.37
C MET A 1 6.15 13.23 7.49
N VAL A 2 4.96 12.78 7.90
CA VAL A 2 3.71 13.01 7.17
C VAL A 2 3.37 14.49 7.27
N ALA A 3 3.05 15.15 6.16
CA ALA A 3 2.60 16.54 6.20
C ALA A 3 1.23 16.60 6.89
N ALA A 4 1.07 17.45 7.90
CA ALA A 4 -0.16 17.58 8.66
C ALA A 4 -0.83 18.92 8.36
N ILE A 5 -2.11 18.89 7.98
CA ILE A 5 -2.92 20.06 7.66
C ILE A 5 -4.22 20.06 8.45
N SER A 6 -4.84 21.22 8.61
CA SER A 6 -6.15 21.29 9.27
C SER A 6 -7.27 20.79 8.36
N ALA A 7 -8.35 20.25 8.93
CA ALA A 7 -9.54 19.88 8.16
C ALA A 7 -10.18 21.05 7.39
N SER A 8 -10.03 22.29 7.88
CA SER A 8 -10.50 23.49 7.20
C SER A 8 -9.67 23.82 5.96
N GLU A 9 -8.36 23.59 6.03
CA GLU A 9 -7.44 23.74 4.90
C GLU A 9 -7.65 22.63 3.87
N ALA A 10 -7.71 21.38 4.32
CA ALA A 10 -8.00 20.23 3.48
C ALA A 10 -9.27 20.40 2.65
N ARG A 11 -10.32 20.98 3.23
CA ARG A 11 -11.57 21.29 2.51
C ARG A 11 -11.36 22.32 1.39
N LYS A 12 -10.54 23.35 1.63
CA LYS A 12 -10.27 24.41 0.65
C LYS A 12 -9.40 23.91 -0.50
N THR A 13 -8.51 22.96 -0.23
CA THR A 13 -7.48 22.48 -1.16
C THR A 13 -7.66 21.01 -1.53
N LEU A 14 -8.89 20.48 -1.46
CA LEU A 14 -9.15 19.05 -1.62
C LEU A 14 -8.64 18.50 -2.97
N PHE A 15 -8.92 19.19 -4.07
CA PHE A 15 -8.49 18.74 -5.40
C PHE A 15 -6.96 18.74 -5.56
N PRO A 16 -6.23 19.82 -5.22
CA PRO A 16 -4.77 19.78 -5.19
C PRO A 16 -4.20 18.66 -4.31
N LEU A 17 -4.82 18.39 -3.15
CA LEU A 17 -4.38 17.31 -2.27
C LEU A 17 -4.58 15.93 -2.92
N LEU A 18 -5.70 15.71 -3.61
CA LEU A 18 -5.93 14.48 -4.36
C LEU A 18 -4.87 14.29 -5.45
N GLU A 19 -4.55 15.34 -6.22
CA GLU A 19 -3.49 15.28 -7.23
C GLU A 19 -2.14 14.95 -6.59
N GLN A 20 -1.78 15.64 -5.50
CA GLN A 20 -0.52 15.44 -4.80
C GLN A 20 -0.37 14.01 -4.27
N VAL A 21 -1.37 13.46 -3.56
CA VAL A 21 -1.23 12.11 -2.99
C VAL A 21 -1.15 11.03 -4.06
N ASN A 22 -1.79 11.22 -5.22
CA ASN A 22 -1.69 10.28 -6.34
C ASN A 22 -0.38 10.42 -7.12
N ALA A 23 0.21 11.62 -7.20
CA ALA A 23 1.48 11.84 -7.91
C ALA A 23 2.70 11.46 -7.07
N ASP A 24 2.70 11.86 -5.80
CA ASP A 24 3.86 11.77 -4.92
C ASP A 24 3.85 10.50 -4.05
N HIS A 25 2.75 9.73 -4.05
CA HIS A 25 2.52 8.58 -3.18
C HIS A 25 2.85 8.87 -1.70
N THR A 26 2.61 10.12 -1.29
CA THR A 26 2.96 10.62 0.03
C THR A 26 1.69 10.88 0.82
N PRO A 27 1.45 10.17 1.94
CA PRO A 27 0.29 10.40 2.79
C PRO A 27 0.26 11.83 3.36
N VAL A 28 -0.95 12.35 3.58
CA VAL A 28 -1.19 13.62 4.26
C VAL A 28 -2.11 13.38 5.46
N GLU A 29 -1.70 13.86 6.63
CA GLU A 29 -2.54 13.84 7.83
C GLU A 29 -3.47 15.06 7.85
N ILE A 30 -4.76 14.81 8.07
CA ILE A 30 -5.78 15.82 8.24
C ILE A 30 -6.19 15.85 9.71
N VAL A 31 -5.88 16.95 10.39
CA VAL A 31 -6.12 17.16 11.82
C VAL A 31 -7.44 17.90 12.04
N SER A 32 -8.27 17.39 12.96
CA SER A 32 -9.52 18.05 13.33
C SER A 32 -9.80 17.95 14.83
N LYS A 33 -10.65 18.84 15.35
CA LYS A 33 -11.12 18.79 16.75
C LYS A 33 -11.85 17.50 17.13
N ARG A 34 -12.32 16.72 16.14
CA ARG A 34 -13.10 15.49 16.33
C ARG A 34 -12.30 14.23 16.01
N GLY A 35 -11.01 14.36 15.76
CA GLY A 35 -10.13 13.26 15.36
C GLY A 35 -9.41 13.54 14.05
N ASN A 36 -8.35 12.77 13.82
CA ASN A 36 -7.49 12.91 12.66
C ASN A 36 -7.84 11.84 11.63
N ALA A 37 -7.54 12.14 10.37
CA ALA A 37 -7.64 11.21 9.26
C ALA A 37 -6.36 11.28 8.43
N VAL A 38 -6.12 10.28 7.59
CA VAL A 38 -5.01 10.29 6.63
C VAL A 38 -5.59 10.16 5.23
N LEU A 39 -5.17 11.04 4.33
CA LEU A 39 -5.44 10.93 2.91
C LEU A 39 -4.26 10.22 2.22
N VAL A 40 -4.57 9.20 1.43
CA VAL A 40 -3.62 8.42 0.64
C VAL A 40 -4.18 8.21 -0.77
N SER A 41 -3.32 7.87 -1.73
CA SER A 41 -3.79 7.43 -3.04
C SER A 41 -4.60 6.13 -2.92
N LYS A 42 -5.49 5.89 -3.89
CA LYS A 42 -6.25 4.63 -3.92
C LYS A 42 -5.33 3.42 -4.15
N GLU A 43 -4.30 3.60 -4.97
CA GLU A 43 -3.30 2.57 -5.24
C GLU A 43 -2.54 2.16 -3.99
N ASP A 44 -2.04 3.13 -3.21
CA ASP A 44 -1.32 2.83 -1.96
C ASP A 44 -2.25 2.17 -0.94
N TRP A 45 -3.50 2.61 -0.85
CA TRP A 45 -4.49 1.98 0.02
C TRP A 45 -4.73 0.51 -0.35
N ASP A 46 -4.90 0.21 -1.63
CA ASP A 46 -5.09 -1.16 -2.11
C ASP A 46 -3.85 -2.01 -1.85
N ALA A 47 -2.65 -1.48 -2.10
CA ALA A 47 -1.41 -2.18 -1.81
C ALA A 47 -1.26 -2.52 -0.32
N ILE A 48 -1.64 -1.59 0.57
CA ILE A 48 -1.65 -1.81 2.03
C ILE A 48 -2.65 -2.90 2.41
N VAL A 49 -3.87 -2.84 1.86
CA VAL A 49 -4.93 -3.83 2.15
C VAL A 49 -4.53 -5.21 1.64
N GLU A 50 -4.01 -5.30 0.42
CA GLU A 50 -3.55 -6.54 -0.19
C GLU A 50 -2.37 -7.14 0.59
N THR A 51 -1.38 -6.32 0.96
CA THR A 51 -0.26 -6.76 1.80
C THR A 51 -0.76 -7.26 3.16
N ASN A 52 -1.71 -6.57 3.79
CA ASN A 52 -2.31 -7.03 5.04
C ASN A 52 -3.06 -8.36 4.85
N TYR A 53 -3.78 -8.52 3.74
CA TYR A 53 -4.50 -9.74 3.38
C TYR A 53 -3.56 -10.93 3.18
N LEU A 54 -2.45 -10.74 2.45
CA LEU A 54 -1.42 -11.79 2.24
C LEU A 54 -0.73 -12.19 3.55
N LEU A 55 -0.56 -11.25 4.49
CA LEU A 55 0.09 -11.48 5.78
C LEU A 55 -0.88 -12.00 6.88
N ARG A 56 -2.19 -12.03 6.64
CA ARG A 56 -3.20 -12.45 7.63
C ARG A 56 -3.18 -13.94 7.98
N THR A 57 -2.54 -14.78 7.18
CA THR A 57 -2.31 -16.19 7.51
C THR A 57 -0.82 -16.47 7.69
N PRO A 58 -0.36 -16.93 8.88
CA PRO A 58 1.04 -17.31 9.13
C PRO A 58 1.60 -18.36 8.16
N ALA A 59 0.73 -19.10 7.48
CA ALA A 59 1.09 -20.04 6.42
C ALA A 59 1.42 -19.35 5.09
N ASN A 60 0.66 -18.31 4.70
CA ASN A 60 0.89 -17.55 3.47
C ASN A 60 2.11 -16.64 3.59
N ALA A 61 2.30 -15.99 4.75
CA ALA A 61 3.50 -15.21 5.02
C ALA A 61 4.77 -16.08 4.97
N ARG A 62 4.74 -17.29 5.57
CA ARG A 62 5.86 -18.26 5.49
C ARG A 62 6.15 -18.69 4.06
N ARG A 63 5.13 -19.07 3.29
CA ARG A 63 5.29 -19.51 1.90
C ARG A 63 5.83 -18.40 0.99
N LEU A 64 5.40 -17.15 1.20
CA LEU A 64 5.92 -16.00 0.47
C LEU A 64 7.39 -15.74 0.84
N MET A 65 7.73 -15.75 2.13
CA MET A 65 9.12 -15.61 2.59
C MET A 65 10.02 -16.74 2.06
N GLU A 66 9.55 -17.99 2.07
CA GLU A 66 10.26 -19.14 1.50
C GLU A 66 10.48 -18.98 -0.02
N SER A 67 9.50 -18.47 -0.78
CA SER A 67 9.67 -18.22 -2.22
C SER A 67 10.68 -17.11 -2.52
N VAL A 68 10.71 -16.06 -1.71
CA VAL A 68 11.68 -14.95 -1.85
C VAL A 68 13.09 -15.45 -1.50
N GLU A 69 13.23 -16.28 -0.47
CA GLU A 69 14.50 -16.89 -0.08
C GLU A 69 15.02 -17.84 -1.18
N GLN A 70 14.16 -18.68 -1.74
CA GLN A 70 14.50 -19.58 -2.86
C GLN A 70 14.92 -18.83 -4.12
N TRP A 71 14.29 -17.69 -4.41
CA TRP A 71 14.66 -16.83 -5.54
C TRP A 71 16.03 -16.17 -5.31
N ARG A 72 16.28 -15.67 -4.09
CA ARG A 72 17.56 -15.07 -3.70
C ARG A 72 18.72 -16.07 -3.64
N SER A 73 18.44 -17.34 -3.33
CA SER A 73 19.43 -18.42 -3.31
C SER A 73 19.68 -19.06 -4.68
N GLY A 74 19.14 -18.50 -5.77
CA GLY A 74 19.36 -18.98 -7.14
C GLY A 74 18.58 -20.26 -7.52
N GLY A 75 17.55 -20.63 -6.75
CA GLY A 75 16.79 -21.88 -6.89
C GLY A 75 15.45 -21.76 -7.61
N ALA A 76 15.22 -20.69 -8.39
CA ALA A 76 13.97 -20.55 -9.13
C ALA A 76 13.91 -21.57 -10.27
N VAL A 77 13.10 -22.62 -10.11
CA VAL A 77 12.76 -23.51 -11.21
C VAL A 77 11.66 -22.83 -12.02
N GLU A 78 12.02 -22.34 -13.20
CA GLU A 78 11.05 -21.89 -14.20
C GLU A 78 10.15 -23.07 -14.57
N ARG A 79 8.89 -23.03 -14.14
CA ARG A 79 7.85 -23.87 -14.73
C ARG A 79 7.16 -23.09 -15.81
N SER A 80 7.37 -23.51 -17.05
CA SER A 80 6.54 -23.09 -18.18
C SER A 80 5.07 -23.45 -17.87
N PRO A 81 4.10 -22.60 -18.24
CA PRO A 81 2.69 -22.95 -18.13
C PRO A 81 2.41 -24.20 -18.98
N ASP A 82 1.65 -25.13 -18.42
CA ASP A 82 1.15 -26.32 -19.12
C ASP A 82 0.08 -25.85 -20.13
N PRO A 83 0.20 -26.15 -21.44
CA PRO A 83 -0.70 -25.59 -22.46
C PRO A 83 -2.14 -26.11 -22.42
N ASP A 84 -2.46 -27.09 -21.58
CA ASP A 84 -3.77 -27.80 -21.60
C ASP A 84 -4.66 -27.54 -20.36
N GLY A 85 -4.51 -26.38 -19.71
CA GLY A 85 -5.38 -25.93 -18.60
C GLY A 85 -6.61 -25.14 -19.05
#